data_AF-A0A1U7R654-F1
#
_entry.id   AF-A0A1U7R654-F1
#
_cell.length_a   1.000
_cell.length_b   1.000
_cell.length_c   1.000
_cell.angle_alpha   90.00
_cell.angle_beta   90.00
_cell.angle_gamma   90.00
#
_symmetry.space_group_name_H-M   'P 1'
#
loop_
_entity.id
_entity.type
_entity.pdbx_description
1 polymer ?
#
loop_
_entity_poly.entity_id
_entity_poly.type
_entity_poly.pdbx_seq_one_letter_code
_entity_poly.pdbx_strand_id
1 'polypeptide(L)'
;MFWKFDLNTTSHVDKLLDKEHVTLQELMDEDDILQECKAQNQKLLDFLCRQQCMEELVNLITQDPPLDMEEKVRFKYPNTACELLTCDVPQISDRLGEDESLLNLLYDFLDQEPPLNPLLASFFSKTIGNLIARKTEQVMIHDAKCIGQSLMTL
;
A
#
# COMPACT_ATOMS: atom_id res chain seq x y z
N MET A 1 18.68 18.13 23.24
CA MET A 1 17.92 17.35 24.25
C MET A 1 17.50 16.05 23.60
N PHE A 2 17.95 14.93 24.16
CA PHE A 2 17.67 13.58 23.66
C PHE A 2 16.37 13.12 24.33
N TRP A 3 15.27 13.10 23.58
CA TRP A 3 14.05 12.44 24.03
C TRP A 3 14.27 10.94 23.87
N LYS A 4 14.46 10.24 24.99
CA LYS A 4 14.26 8.80 25.02
C LYS A 4 12.75 8.59 24.93
N PHE A 5 12.29 8.19 23.75
CA PHE A 5 10.96 7.63 23.58
C PHE A 5 10.86 6.38 24.45
N ASP A 6 9.82 6.32 25.27
CA ASP A 6 9.48 5.16 26.07
C ASP A 6 9.28 3.95 25.16
N LEU A 7 10.24 3.03 25.21
CA LEU A 7 10.14 1.69 24.65
C LEU A 7 9.09 0.94 25.48
N ASN A 8 7.99 0.54 24.86
CA ASN A 8 6.87 -0.32 25.37
C ASN A 8 5.54 0.38 25.70
N THR A 9 5.03 1.23 24.81
CA THR A 9 3.58 1.23 24.60
C THR A 9 3.28 0.44 23.34
N THR A 10 2.91 -0.83 23.47
CA THR A 10 2.45 -1.65 22.33
C THR A 10 1.30 -0.92 21.64
N SER A 11 1.46 -0.61 20.34
CA SER A 11 0.46 0.12 19.57
C SER A 11 -0.86 -0.67 19.52
N HIS A 12 -1.97 0.01 19.22
CA HIS A 12 -3.26 -0.67 19.07
C HIS A 12 -3.22 -1.66 17.90
N VAL A 13 -2.58 -1.27 16.80
CA VAL A 13 -2.26 -2.13 15.66
C VAL A 13 -1.50 -3.38 16.09
N ASP A 14 -0.45 -3.27 16.90
CA ASP A 14 0.30 -4.44 17.38
C ASP A 14 -0.58 -5.39 18.19
N LYS A 15 -1.46 -4.87 19.05
CA LYS A 15 -2.39 -5.68 19.85
C LYS A 15 -3.43 -6.39 18.97
N LEU A 16 -3.89 -5.74 17.90
CA LEU A 16 -4.77 -6.39 16.92
C LEU A 16 -4.04 -7.52 16.20
N LEU A 17 -2.80 -7.28 15.77
CA LEU A 17 -1.97 -8.25 15.05
C LEU A 17 -1.59 -9.48 15.89
N ASP A 18 -1.63 -9.37 17.22
CA ASP A 18 -1.42 -10.50 18.13
C ASP A 18 -2.65 -11.43 18.24
N LYS A 19 -3.82 -11.07 17.67
CA LYS A 19 -4.99 -11.95 17.59
C LYS A 19 -4.83 -13.00 16.49
N GLU A 20 -5.30 -14.23 16.72
CA GLU A 20 -5.20 -15.34 15.74
C GLU A 20 -5.94 -15.10 14.41
N HIS A 21 -7.00 -14.29 14.42
CA HIS A 21 -7.90 -14.10 13.27
C HIS A 21 -8.19 -12.63 12.97
N VAL A 22 -7.17 -11.78 13.11
CA VAL A 22 -7.27 -10.37 12.74
C VAL A 22 -7.56 -10.21 11.24
N THR A 23 -8.51 -9.35 10.91
CA THR A 23 -8.89 -9.04 9.52
C THR A 23 -8.23 -7.75 9.04
N LEU A 24 -8.10 -7.58 7.71
CA LEU A 24 -7.65 -6.32 7.14
C LEU A 24 -8.59 -5.17 7.53
N GLN A 25 -9.90 -5.42 7.52
CA GLN A 25 -10.91 -4.45 7.91
C GLN A 25 -10.71 -3.92 9.33
N GLU A 26 -10.46 -4.80 10.31
CA GLU A 26 -10.16 -4.38 11.69
C GLU A 26 -8.95 -3.44 11.75
N LEU A 27 -7.89 -3.72 10.97
CA LEU A 27 -6.70 -2.85 10.94
C LEU A 27 -7.02 -1.52 10.26
N MET A 28 -7.77 -1.52 9.16
CA MET A 28 -8.16 -0.30 8.43
C MET A 28 -9.09 0.61 9.23
N ASP A 29 -9.72 0.07 10.28
CA ASP A 29 -10.53 0.86 11.21
C ASP A 29 -9.71 1.60 12.27
N GLU A 30 -8.43 1.25 12.45
CA GLU A 30 -7.52 1.97 13.35
C GLU A 30 -7.04 3.29 12.73
N ASP A 31 -7.15 4.39 13.50
CA ASP A 31 -6.79 5.74 13.05
C ASP A 31 -5.27 5.88 12.78
N ASP A 32 -4.44 5.03 13.38
CA ASP A 32 -2.98 5.08 13.29
C ASP A 32 -2.40 4.12 12.22
N ILE A 33 -3.20 3.32 11.51
CA ILE A 33 -2.70 2.33 10.54
C ILE A 33 -1.75 2.95 9.49
N LEU A 34 -2.09 4.11 8.94
CA LEU A 34 -1.25 4.80 7.96
C LEU A 34 0.05 5.29 8.58
N GLN A 35 0.00 5.76 9.82
CA GLN A 35 1.19 6.22 10.54
C GLN A 35 2.11 5.04 10.87
N GLU A 36 1.57 3.93 11.38
CA GLU A 36 2.29 2.70 11.70
C GLU A 36 2.93 2.08 10.44
N CYS A 37 2.22 2.10 9.31
CA CYS A 37 2.74 1.64 8.03
C CYS A 37 3.93 2.50 7.58
N LYS A 38 3.78 3.84 7.60
CA LYS A 38 4.86 4.79 7.28
C LYS A 38 6.03 4.73 8.26
N ALA A 39 5.77 4.40 9.52
CA ALA A 39 6.77 4.13 10.54
C ALA A 39 7.46 2.76 10.36
N GLN A 40 7.10 2.01 9.33
CA GLN A 40 7.63 0.68 8.99
C GLN A 40 7.48 -0.34 10.13
N ASN A 41 6.33 -0.33 10.79
CA ASN A 41 5.98 -1.37 11.76
C ASN A 41 6.05 -2.75 11.06
N GLN A 42 7.01 -3.58 11.49
CA GLN A 42 7.29 -4.87 10.83
C GLN A 42 6.10 -5.83 10.90
N LYS A 43 5.39 -5.90 12.03
CA LYS A 43 4.21 -6.78 12.15
C LYS A 43 3.13 -6.37 11.16
N LEU A 44 2.90 -5.06 11.02
CA LEU A 44 1.90 -4.54 10.09
C LEU A 44 2.33 -4.79 8.64
N LEU A 45 3.59 -4.53 8.29
CA LEU A 45 4.08 -4.79 6.93
C LEU A 45 4.03 -6.28 6.57
N ASP A 46 4.42 -7.16 7.50
CA ASP A 46 4.32 -8.62 7.32
C ASP A 46 2.87 -9.08 7.14
N PHE A 47 1.90 -8.38 7.73
CA PHE A 47 0.48 -8.64 7.52
C PHE A 47 0.00 -8.10 6.18
N LEU A 48 0.24 -6.82 5.88
CA LEU A 48 -0.24 -6.15 4.68
C LEU A 48 0.35 -6.76 3.40
N CYS A 49 1.61 -7.20 3.42
CA CYS A 49 2.28 -7.81 2.26
C CYS A 49 1.85 -9.25 1.96
N ARG A 50 0.97 -9.86 2.78
CA ARG A 50 0.39 -11.18 2.48
C ARG A 50 -0.45 -11.10 1.20
N GLN A 51 -0.42 -12.15 0.39
CA GLN A 51 -1.16 -12.22 -0.88
C GLN A 51 -2.62 -11.77 -0.73
N GLN A 52 -3.35 -12.38 0.20
CA GLN A 52 -4.77 -12.11 0.41
C GLN A 52 -5.03 -10.64 0.79
N CYS A 53 -4.19 -10.07 1.66
CA CYS A 53 -4.32 -8.67 2.07
C CYS A 53 -4.04 -7.72 0.90
N MET A 54 -3.01 -7.99 0.10
CA MET A 54 -2.69 -7.18 -1.08
C MET A 54 -3.81 -7.25 -2.13
N GLU A 55 -4.35 -8.45 -2.39
CA GLU A 55 -5.50 -8.63 -3.29
C GLU A 55 -6.72 -7.85 -2.79
N GLU A 56 -7.00 -7.89 -1.49
CA GLU A 56 -8.10 -7.14 -0.89
C GLU A 56 -7.89 -5.62 -1.01
N LEU A 57 -6.68 -5.12 -0.72
CA LEU A 57 -6.33 -3.70 -0.92
C LEU A 57 -6.49 -3.25 -2.37
N VAL A 58 -6.04 -4.06 -3.34
CA VAL A 58 -6.20 -3.76 -4.77
C VAL A 58 -7.68 -3.77 -5.15
N ASN A 59 -8.44 -4.76 -4.72
CA ASN A 59 -9.88 -4.83 -4.97
C ASN A 59 -10.63 -3.63 -4.40
N LEU A 60 -10.27 -3.16 -3.22
CA LEU A 60 -10.89 -1.96 -2.63
C LEU A 60 -10.70 -0.70 -3.49
N ILE A 61 -9.66 -0.63 -4.32
CA ILE A 61 -9.42 0.53 -5.18
C ILE A 61 -9.85 0.32 -6.64
N THR A 62 -10.24 -0.90 -7.04
CA THR A 62 -10.64 -1.23 -8.41
C THR A 62 -12.06 -1.75 -8.56
N GLN A 63 -12.70 -2.24 -7.49
CA GLN A 63 -14.05 -2.79 -7.54
C GLN A 63 -15.05 -1.86 -6.86
N ASP A 64 -16.25 -1.74 -7.44
CA ASP A 64 -17.32 -0.97 -6.82
C ASP A 64 -17.67 -1.56 -5.45
N PRO A 65 -17.72 -0.73 -4.40
CA PRO A 65 -18.06 -1.22 -3.07
C PRO A 65 -19.52 -1.68 -3.05
N PRO A 66 -19.86 -2.67 -2.20
CA PRO A 66 -21.23 -3.18 -2.09
C PRO A 66 -22.26 -2.07 -1.86
N LEU A 67 -23.42 -2.15 -2.54
CA LEU A 67 -24.45 -1.10 -2.46
C LEU A 67 -25.16 -1.03 -1.10
N ASP A 68 -25.11 -2.12 -0.34
CA ASP A 68 -25.64 -2.25 1.01
C ASP A 68 -24.68 -1.71 2.10
N MET A 69 -23.44 -1.37 1.73
CA MET A 69 -22.48 -0.74 2.63
C MET A 69 -22.80 0.75 2.85
N GLU A 70 -22.63 1.21 4.08
CA GLU A 70 -22.83 2.63 4.43
C GLU A 70 -22.00 3.56 3.55
N GLU A 71 -22.57 4.68 3.10
CA GLU A 71 -21.91 5.61 2.19
C GLU A 71 -20.54 6.07 2.67
N LYS A 72 -20.40 6.42 3.95
CA LYS A 72 -19.11 6.83 4.52
C LYS A 72 -18.05 5.73 4.41
N VAL A 73 -18.47 4.47 4.58
CA VAL A 73 -17.59 3.30 4.54
C VAL A 73 -17.18 3.00 3.09
N ARG A 74 -18.09 3.18 2.12
CA ARG A 74 -17.81 3.08 0.68
C ARG A 74 -16.72 4.05 0.19
N PHE A 75 -16.50 5.16 0.90
CA PHE A 75 -15.37 6.07 0.62
C PHE A 75 -14.16 5.79 1.51
N LYS A 76 -14.36 5.46 2.79
CA LYS A 76 -13.29 5.25 3.78
C LYS A 76 -12.32 4.15 3.31
N TYR A 77 -12.81 2.94 3.04
CA TYR A 77 -11.92 1.82 2.77
C TYR A 77 -11.15 1.96 1.45
N PRO A 78 -11.78 2.33 0.30
CA PRO A 78 -11.03 2.60 -0.92
C PRO A 78 -9.97 3.70 -0.75
N ASN A 79 -10.28 4.77 0.00
CA ASN A 79 -9.31 5.82 0.27
C ASN A 79 -8.13 5.31 1.11
N THR A 80 -8.40 4.65 2.25
CA THR A 80 -7.35 4.10 3.11
C THR A 80 -6.50 3.06 2.38
N ALA A 81 -7.11 2.21 1.56
CA ALA A 81 -6.39 1.23 0.74
C ALA A 81 -5.47 1.92 -0.28
N CYS A 82 -5.96 2.94 -0.98
CA CYS A 82 -5.15 3.73 -1.90
C CYS A 82 -3.98 4.41 -1.17
N GLU A 83 -4.22 5.00 0.01
CA GLU A 83 -3.17 5.61 0.81
C GLU A 83 -2.12 4.60 1.27
N LEU A 84 -2.50 3.39 1.69
CA LEU A 84 -1.58 2.31 2.03
C LEU A 84 -0.74 1.88 0.81
N LEU A 85 -1.37 1.64 -0.34
CA LEU A 85 -0.66 1.23 -1.56
C LEU A 85 0.28 2.31 -2.11
N THR A 86 0.07 3.58 -1.72
CA THR A 86 0.83 4.75 -2.18
C THR A 86 1.61 5.47 -1.07
N CYS A 87 1.86 4.82 0.07
CA CYS A 87 2.42 5.47 1.27
C CYS A 87 3.95 5.69 1.30
N ASP A 88 4.65 5.58 0.16
CA ASP A 88 6.12 5.69 0.10
C ASP A 88 6.93 4.66 0.92
N VAL A 89 6.31 3.54 1.32
CA VAL A 89 7.01 2.39 1.92
C VAL A 89 7.46 1.39 0.83
N PRO A 90 8.77 1.06 0.71
CA PRO A 90 9.29 0.12 -0.30
C PRO A 90 8.65 -1.26 -0.29
N GLN A 91 8.50 -1.89 0.87
CA GLN A 91 7.94 -3.24 0.96
C GLN A 91 6.56 -3.35 0.30
N ILE A 92 5.70 -2.34 0.47
CA ILE A 92 4.36 -2.34 -0.12
C ILE A 92 4.41 -2.16 -1.64
N SER A 93 5.19 -1.18 -2.12
CA SER A 93 5.27 -0.91 -3.57
C SER A 93 5.99 -2.00 -4.34
N ASP A 94 7.05 -2.58 -3.75
CA ASP A 94 7.82 -3.65 -4.36
C ASP A 94 6.93 -4.91 -4.41
N ARG A 95 6.21 -5.21 -3.32
CA ARG A 95 5.22 -6.28 -3.30
C ARG A 95 4.17 -6.13 -4.40
N LEU A 96 3.59 -4.94 -4.58
CA LEU A 96 2.60 -4.67 -5.63
C LEU A 96 3.22 -4.69 -7.04
N GLY A 97 4.41 -4.12 -7.21
CA GLY A 97 5.04 -3.91 -8.51
C GLY A 97 5.81 -5.12 -9.07
N GLU A 98 6.16 -6.09 -8.22
CA GLU A 98 6.86 -7.32 -8.60
C GLU A 98 5.92 -8.53 -8.75
N ASP A 99 4.70 -8.45 -8.22
CA ASP A 99 3.72 -9.52 -8.33
C ASP A 99 2.81 -9.36 -9.55
N GLU A 100 3.01 -10.23 -10.54
CA GLU A 100 2.20 -10.24 -11.76
C GLU A 100 0.70 -10.47 -11.48
N SER A 101 0.33 -11.25 -10.46
CA SER A 101 -1.07 -11.50 -10.12
C SER A 101 -1.76 -10.24 -9.58
N LEU A 102 -1.07 -9.48 -8.72
CA LEU A 102 -1.58 -8.21 -8.19
C LEU A 102 -1.65 -7.14 -9.27
N LEU A 103 -0.66 -7.09 -10.16
CA LEU A 103 -0.67 -6.18 -11.30
C LEU A 103 -1.81 -6.49 -12.27
N ASN A 104 -2.03 -7.76 -12.60
CA ASN A 104 -3.15 -8.17 -13.44
C ASN A 104 -4.48 -7.75 -12.80
N LEU A 105 -4.67 -8.03 -11.50
CA LEU A 105 -5.87 -7.60 -10.77
C LEU A 105 -6.06 -6.07 -10.79
N LEU A 106 -4.97 -5.31 -10.70
CA LEU A 106 -5.00 -3.86 -10.81
C LEU A 106 -5.39 -3.41 -12.23
N TYR A 107 -4.83 -4.04 -13.27
CA TYR A 107 -5.08 -3.72 -14.67
C TYR A 107 -6.47 -4.15 -15.16
N ASP A 108 -7.06 -5.20 -14.59
CA ASP A 108 -8.42 -5.65 -14.88
C ASP A 108 -9.47 -4.53 -14.66
N PHE A 109 -9.13 -3.50 -13.87
CA PHE A 109 -9.93 -2.28 -13.76
C PHE A 109 -10.22 -1.61 -15.12
N LEU A 110 -9.26 -1.65 -16.05
CA LEU A 110 -9.39 -1.05 -17.38
C LEU A 110 -10.29 -1.85 -18.32
N ASP A 111 -10.50 -3.14 -18.01
CA ASP A 111 -11.34 -4.05 -18.80
C ASP A 111 -12.82 -4.05 -18.34
N GLN A 112 -13.15 -3.33 -17.26
CA GLN A 112 -14.52 -3.16 -16.80
C GLN A 112 -15.39 -2.38 -17.81
N GLU A 113 -16.68 -2.69 -17.86
CA GLU A 113 -17.62 -1.99 -18.75
C GLU A 113 -17.75 -0.50 -18.39
N PRO A 114 -17.56 0.42 -19.34
CA PRO A 114 -17.78 1.85 -19.09
C PRO A 114 -19.24 2.19 -18.73
N PRO A 115 -19.49 3.23 -17.92
CA PRO A 115 -18.50 4.15 -17.37
C PRO A 115 -17.82 3.59 -16.10
N LEU A 116 -16.49 3.73 -16.04
CA LEU A 116 -15.73 3.42 -14.83
C LEU A 116 -16.12 4.38 -13.70
N ASN A 117 -16.10 3.88 -12.46
CA ASN A 117 -16.30 4.71 -11.28
C ASN A 117 -15.21 5.80 -11.19
N PRO A 118 -15.54 7.11 -11.25
CA PRO A 118 -14.55 8.18 -11.28
C PRO A 118 -13.65 8.24 -10.04
N LEU A 119 -14.16 7.82 -8.87
CA LEU A 119 -13.38 7.76 -7.64
C LEU A 119 -12.31 6.67 -7.75
N LEU A 120 -12.71 5.46 -8.12
CA LEU A 120 -11.80 4.33 -8.29
C LEU A 120 -10.79 4.60 -9.40
N ALA A 121 -11.20 5.24 -10.49
CA ALA A 121 -10.29 5.69 -11.55
C ALA A 121 -9.20 6.65 -11.03
N SER A 122 -9.54 7.53 -10.08
CA SER A 122 -8.56 8.41 -9.45
C SER A 122 -7.55 7.63 -8.58
N PHE A 123 -8.01 6.62 -7.83
CA PHE A 123 -7.15 5.77 -7.02
C PHE A 123 -6.27 4.84 -7.86
N PHE A 124 -6.83 4.24 -8.92
CA PHE A 124 -6.09 3.48 -9.93
C PHE A 124 -4.97 4.34 -10.53
N SER A 125 -5.32 5.53 -11.04
CA SER A 125 -4.34 6.45 -11.66
C SER A 125 -3.23 6.85 -10.70
N LYS A 126 -3.58 7.18 -9.45
CA LYS A 126 -2.60 7.50 -8.40
C LYS A 126 -1.67 6.32 -8.11
N THR A 127 -2.22 5.11 -8.03
CA THR A 127 -1.47 3.89 -7.72
C THR A 127 -0.48 3.55 -8.85
N ILE A 128 -0.93 3.58 -10.10
CA ILE A 128 -0.07 3.38 -11.28
C ILE A 128 1.01 4.47 -11.35
N GLY A 129 0.64 5.74 -11.15
CA GLY A 129 1.59 6.85 -11.12
C GLY A 129 2.69 6.65 -10.09
N ASN A 130 2.32 6.19 -8.88
CA ASN A 130 3.28 5.90 -7.82
C ASN A 130 4.24 4.74 -8.17
N LEU A 131 3.73 3.66 -8.78
CA LEU A 131 4.56 2.54 -9.22
C LEU A 131 5.57 2.96 -10.30
N ILE A 132 5.13 3.76 -11.29
CA ILE A 132 5.99 4.28 -12.36
C ILE A 132 7.07 5.20 -11.79
N ALA A 133 6.70 6.11 -10.89
CA ALA A 133 7.64 7.04 -10.26
C ALA A 133 8.75 6.28 -9.52
N ARG A 134 8.40 5.30 -8.69
CA ARG A 134 9.37 4.50 -7.93
C ARG A 134 10.28 3.67 -8.82
N LYS A 135 9.74 3.02 -9.85
CA LYS A 135 10.57 2.26 -10.81
C LYS A 135 11.57 3.16 -11.52
N THR A 136 11.16 4.38 -11.87
CA THR A 136 12.04 5.38 -12.48
C THR A 136 13.16 5.80 -11.52
N GLU A 137 12.85 6.07 -10.25
CA GLU A 137 13.84 6.43 -9.22
C GLU A 137 14.87 5.32 -8.99
N GLN A 138 14.44 4.06 -8.91
CA GLN A 138 15.36 2.92 -8.74
C GLN A 138 16.34 2.79 -9.92
N VAL A 139 15.86 2.96 -11.16
CA VAL A 139 16.71 2.94 -12.37
C VAL A 139 17.73 4.09 -12.33
N MET A 140 17.29 5.31 -11.99
CA MET A 140 18.20 6.46 -11.88
C MET A 140 19.29 6.26 -10.82
N ILE A 141 18.93 5.68 -9.67
CA ILE A 141 19.89 5.38 -8.59
C ILE A 141 20.87 4.29 -9.04
N HIS A 142 20.41 3.26 -9.75
CA HIS A 142 21.26 2.20 -10.28
C HIS A 142 22.29 2.76 -11.28
N ASP A 143 21.84 3.55 -12.25
CA ASP A 143 22.69 4.16 -13.26
C ASP A 143 23.74 5.09 -12.63
N ALA A 144 23.33 5.91 -11.67
CA ALA A 144 24.25 6.79 -10.93
C ALA A 144 25.34 6.00 -10.18
N LYS A 145 24.98 4.86 -9.56
CA LYS A 145 25.95 3.98 -8.89
C LYS A 145 26.93 3.35 -9.88
N CYS A 146 26.44 2.86 -11.03
CA CYS A 146 27.27 2.27 -12.08
C CYS A 146 28.28 3.27 -12.66
N ILE A 147 27.85 4.52 -12.89
CA ILE A 147 28.73 5.61 -13.35
C ILE A 147 29.80 5.90 -12.29
N GLY A 148 29.42 6.05 -11.01
CA GLY A 148 30.37 6.33 -9.93
C GLY A 148 31.42 5.24 -9.74
N GLN A 149 31.03 3.96 -9.83
CA GLN A 149 31.96 2.83 -9.72
C GLN A 149 32.93 2.75 -10.90
N SER A 150 32.46 3.06 -12.11
CA SER A 150 33.30 3.13 -13.30
C SER A 150 34.35 4.24 -13.19
N LEU A 151 33.97 5.40 -12.63
CA LEU A 151 34.90 6.53 -12.41
C LEU A 151 35.95 6.25 -11.33
N MET A 152 35.63 5.48 -10.28
CA MET A 152 36.60 5.12 -9.23
C MET A 152 37.59 4.02 -9.65
N THR A 153 37.34 3.34 -10.77
CA THR A 153 38.20 2.29 -11.31
C THR A 153 39.20 2.85 -12.35
N LEU A 154 39.09 4.14 -12.69
CA LEU A 154 40.01 4.90 -13.55
C LEU A 154 40.97 5.76 -12.72
#